data_AF-A0A7S4FE47-F1
#
_entry.id   AF-A0A7S4FE47-F1
#
_cell.length_a   1.000
_cell.length_b   1.000
_cell.length_c   1.000
_cell.angle_alpha   90.00
_cell.angle_beta   90.00
_cell.angle_gamma   90.00
#
_symmetry.space_group_name_H-M   'P 1'
#
loop_
_entity.id
_entity.type
_entity.pdbx_description
1 polymer ?
#
loop_
_entity_poly.entity_id
_entity_poly.type
_entity_poly.pdbx_seq_one_letter_code
_entity_poly.pdbx_strand_id
1 'polypeptide(L)'
;VFEEEVILADAGHYTADIACLQQRILIEVDGPHHYFATKGKWMPNGGTVVKHRQLRASGYNVVSIPFYEWQEAKDKRSYLLFKLKGVLTLILTLTLITSEFGIELEENGTHHTLDHTCSHCAVQSARCRTIETFITGSTLGSMH
;
A
#
# COMPACT_ATOMS: atom_id res chain seq x y z
N VAL A 1 1.05 -7.50 -13.74
CA VAL A 1 0.90 -6.62 -14.94
C VAL A 1 0.14 -5.39 -14.47
N PHE A 2 0.40 -4.21 -15.07
CA PHE A 2 -0.39 -3.02 -14.74
C PHE A 2 -1.64 -2.98 -15.63
N GLU A 3 -2.79 -2.79 -14.99
CA GLU A 3 -4.10 -2.70 -15.62
C GLU A 3 -4.71 -1.34 -15.29
N GLU A 4 -5.48 -0.78 -16.22
CA GLU A 4 -6.11 0.54 -16.08
C GLU A 4 -7.56 0.39 -15.62
N GLU A 5 -8.05 1.36 -14.84
CA GLU A 5 -9.46 1.47 -14.40
C GLU A 5 -10.01 0.17 -13.76
N VAL A 6 -9.30 -0.33 -12.75
CA VAL A 6 -9.59 -1.62 -12.11
C VAL A 6 -10.52 -1.44 -10.91
N ILE A 7 -11.61 -2.21 -10.88
CA ILE A 7 -12.54 -2.24 -9.73
C ILE A 7 -11.99 -3.17 -8.65
N LEU A 8 -11.81 -2.63 -7.44
CA LEU A 8 -11.26 -3.33 -6.28
C LEU A 8 -12.39 -3.83 -5.38
N ALA A 9 -12.90 -5.02 -5.67
CA ALA A 9 -14.00 -5.63 -4.91
C ALA A 9 -13.66 -5.84 -3.42
N ASP A 10 -12.39 -6.05 -3.09
CA ASP A 10 -11.89 -6.22 -1.71
C ASP A 10 -11.53 -4.89 -1.01
N ALA A 11 -11.68 -3.77 -1.70
CA ALA A 11 -11.38 -2.44 -1.18
C ALA A 11 -12.55 -1.47 -1.40
N GLY A 12 -13.76 -1.87 -0.95
CA GLY A 12 -14.93 -0.99 -0.95
C GLY A 12 -15.49 -0.67 -2.34
N HIS A 13 -15.16 -1.48 -3.35
CA HIS A 13 -15.55 -1.30 -4.75
C HIS A 13 -15.06 0.03 -5.35
N TYR A 14 -13.94 0.56 -4.86
CA TYR A 14 -13.27 1.68 -5.52
C TYR A 14 -12.71 1.26 -6.87
N THR A 15 -12.71 2.20 -7.82
CA THR A 15 -11.92 2.08 -9.04
C THR A 15 -10.54 2.70 -8.80
N ALA A 16 -9.49 1.96 -9.17
CA ALA A 16 -8.12 2.46 -9.22
C ALA A 16 -7.75 2.78 -10.66
N ASP A 17 -7.13 3.93 -10.88
CA ASP A 17 -6.78 4.38 -12.22
C ASP A 17 -5.77 3.44 -12.89
N ILE A 18 -4.76 2.98 -12.13
CA ILE A 18 -3.81 1.97 -12.58
C ILE A 18 -3.46 1.03 -11.42
N ALA A 19 -3.49 -0.28 -11.64
CA ALA A 19 -3.25 -1.29 -10.60
C ALA A 19 -2.30 -2.40 -11.06
N CYS A 20 -1.40 -2.83 -10.18
CA CYS A 20 -0.71 -4.12 -10.26
C CYS A 20 -1.17 -4.97 -9.08
N LEU A 21 -2.21 -5.78 -9.30
CA LEU A 21 -2.89 -6.53 -8.22
C LEU A 21 -1.97 -7.57 -7.59
N GLN A 22 -1.12 -8.22 -8.39
CA GLN A 22 -0.18 -9.24 -7.88
C GLN A 22 0.78 -8.65 -6.84
N GLN A 23 1.19 -7.39 -7.03
CA GLN A 23 2.11 -6.70 -6.13
C GLN A 23 1.39 -5.78 -5.13
N ARG A 24 0.04 -5.77 -5.14
CA ARG A 24 -0.79 -4.87 -4.35
C ARG A 24 -0.36 -3.40 -4.51
N ILE A 25 -0.05 -2.95 -5.73
CA ILE A 25 0.32 -1.56 -6.03
C ILE A 25 -0.85 -0.88 -6.74
N LEU A 26 -1.23 0.29 -6.26
CA LEU A 26 -2.21 1.17 -6.92
C LEU A 26 -1.55 2.51 -7.23
N ILE A 27 -1.78 3.04 -8.42
CA ILE A 27 -1.36 4.38 -8.83
C ILE A 27 -2.64 5.18 -9.06
N GLU A 28 -2.77 6.29 -8.34
CA GLU A 28 -3.92 7.20 -8.38
C GLU A 28 -3.48 8.52 -9.02
N VAL A 29 -4.11 8.91 -10.12
CA VAL A 29 -3.87 10.13 -10.90
C VAL A 29 -4.83 11.23 -10.43
N ASP A 30 -4.48 11.87 -9.32
CA ASP A 30 -5.34 12.86 -8.69
C ASP A 30 -5.36 14.19 -9.46
N GLY A 31 -6.40 14.41 -10.26
CA GLY A 31 -6.71 15.67 -10.94
C GLY A 31 -7.03 16.86 -10.00
N PRO A 32 -7.18 18.09 -10.53
CA PRO A 32 -7.38 19.31 -9.72
C PRO A 32 -8.56 19.27 -8.76
N HIS A 33 -9.64 18.60 -9.12
CA HIS A 33 -10.86 18.49 -8.30
C HIS A 33 -10.65 17.69 -7.00
N HIS A 34 -9.57 16.92 -6.90
CA HIS A 34 -9.17 16.21 -5.68
C HIS A 34 -8.51 17.11 -4.64
N TYR A 35 -8.25 18.39 -4.95
CA TYR A 35 -7.49 19.28 -4.08
C TYR A 35 -8.19 20.62 -3.83
N PHE A 36 -7.93 21.19 -2.66
CA PHE A 36 -8.17 22.59 -2.34
C PHE A 36 -6.86 23.36 -2.33
N ALA A 37 -6.87 24.59 -2.86
CA ALA A 37 -5.77 25.53 -2.73
C ALA A 37 -5.98 26.38 -1.46
N THR A 38 -5.14 26.19 -0.44
CA THR A 38 -5.17 26.99 0.78
C THR A 38 -3.80 27.62 1.02
N LYS A 39 -3.72 28.95 1.03
CA LYS A 39 -2.48 29.72 1.27
C LYS A 39 -1.31 29.27 0.36
N GLY A 40 -1.59 29.03 -0.92
CA GLY A 40 -0.60 28.59 -1.90
C GLY A 40 -0.14 27.13 -1.76
N LYS A 41 -0.82 26.32 -0.93
CA LYS A 41 -0.57 24.89 -0.80
C LYS A 41 -1.77 24.10 -1.30
N TRP A 42 -1.51 23.03 -2.06
CA TRP A 42 -2.51 22.05 -2.46
C TRP A 42 -2.73 21.05 -1.34
N MET A 43 -3.98 20.88 -0.91
CA MET A 43 -4.37 19.91 0.10
C MET A 43 -5.43 18.97 -0.48
N PRO A 44 -5.28 17.64 -0.37
CA PRO A 44 -6.29 16.72 -0.86
C PRO A 44 -7.61 16.91 -0.10
N ASN A 45 -8.73 16.78 -0.81
CA ASN A 45 -10.05 16.89 -0.22
C ASN A 45 -10.38 15.65 0.64
N GLY A 46 -11.46 15.73 1.41
CA GLY A 46 -11.87 14.64 2.31
C GLY A 46 -12.12 13.32 1.59
N GLY A 47 -12.70 13.35 0.40
CA GLY A 47 -12.97 12.15 -0.41
C GLY A 47 -11.68 11.44 -0.83
N THR A 48 -10.71 12.17 -1.37
CA THR A 48 -9.39 11.63 -1.74
C THR A 48 -8.66 11.06 -0.52
N VAL A 49 -8.68 11.77 0.62
CA VAL A 49 -8.05 11.29 1.86
C VAL A 49 -8.69 10.00 2.35
N VAL A 50 -10.03 9.91 2.35
CA VAL A 50 -10.76 8.70 2.78
C VAL A 50 -10.48 7.53 1.85
N LYS A 51 -10.60 7.72 0.52
CA LYS A 51 -10.28 6.69 -0.50
C LYS A 51 -8.87 6.14 -0.26
N HIS A 52 -7.86 7.00 -0.22
CA HIS A 52 -6.48 6.57 -0.02
C HIS A 52 -6.24 5.85 1.31
N ARG A 53 -6.92 6.25 2.39
CA ARG A 53 -6.81 5.57 3.69
C ARG A 53 -7.43 4.17 3.64
N GLN A 54 -8.60 4.03 3.03
CA GLN A 54 -9.27 2.74 2.91
C GLN A 54 -8.49 1.78 2.01
N LEU A 55 -8.01 2.24 0.86
CA LEU A 55 -7.17 1.43 -0.03
C LEU A 55 -5.89 0.93 0.68
N ARG A 56 -5.21 1.80 1.45
CA ARG A 56 -4.05 1.39 2.26
C ARG A 56 -4.43 0.40 3.37
N ALA A 57 -5.57 0.60 4.02
CA ALA A 57 -6.08 -0.31 5.05
C ALA A 57 -6.41 -1.70 4.48
N SER A 58 -6.85 -1.78 3.22
CA SER A 58 -7.01 -3.04 2.46
C SER A 58 -5.68 -3.68 2.02
N GLY A 59 -4.54 -3.13 2.43
CA GLY A 59 -3.22 -3.71 2.22
C GLY A 59 -2.52 -3.30 0.93
N TYR A 60 -3.08 -2.33 0.19
CA TYR A 60 -2.47 -1.80 -1.02
C TYR A 60 -1.41 -0.72 -0.75
N ASN A 61 -0.35 -0.73 -1.55
CA ASN A 61 0.62 0.34 -1.67
C ASN A 61 0.09 1.39 -2.65
N VAL A 62 -0.52 2.45 -2.10
CA VAL A 62 -1.12 3.55 -2.90
C VAL A 62 -0.11 4.65 -3.20
N VAL A 63 0.22 4.79 -4.49
CA VAL A 63 1.07 5.84 -5.07
C VAL A 63 0.19 6.92 -5.70
N SER A 64 0.01 8.02 -4.99
CA SER A 64 -0.71 9.19 -5.53
C SER A 64 0.21 10.02 -6.43
N ILE A 65 -0.31 10.42 -7.59
CA ILE A 65 0.29 11.30 -8.60
C ILE A 65 -0.54 12.59 -8.66
N PRO A 66 -0.22 13.60 -7.82
CA PRO A 66 -0.97 14.85 -7.80
C PRO A 66 -0.78 15.65 -9.08
N PHE A 67 -1.85 16.24 -9.61
CA PHE A 67 -1.80 17.01 -10.85
C PHE A 67 -0.74 18.14 -10.83
N TYR A 68 -0.54 18.81 -9.69
CA TYR A 68 0.38 19.94 -9.57
C TYR A 68 1.84 19.48 -9.63
N GLU A 69 2.19 18.39 -8.93
CA GLU A 69 3.52 17.78 -9.04
C GLU A 69 3.76 17.26 -10.46
N TRP A 70 2.74 16.59 -11.03
CA TRP A 70 2.80 16.07 -12.39
C TRP A 70 3.05 17.20 -13.37
N GLN A 71 2.32 18.32 -13.31
CA GLN A 71 2.49 19.45 -14.22
C GLN A 71 3.87 20.10 -14.10
N GLU A 72 4.38 20.29 -12.88
CA GLU A 72 5.69 20.89 -12.60
C GLU A 72 6.88 19.98 -12.99
N ALA A 73 6.67 18.66 -13.08
CA ALA A 73 7.73 17.73 -13.43
C ALA A 73 8.30 18.00 -14.84
N LYS A 74 9.60 18.30 -14.91
CA LYS A 74 10.32 18.54 -16.19
C LYS A 74 10.40 17.27 -17.04
N ASP A 75 10.61 16.14 -16.40
CA ASP A 75 10.58 14.81 -17.01
C ASP A 75 9.56 13.94 -16.26
N LYS A 76 8.46 13.66 -16.94
CA LYS A 76 7.34 12.87 -16.39
C LYS A 76 7.75 11.43 -16.07
N ARG A 77 8.63 10.84 -16.88
CA ARG A 77 9.10 9.46 -16.68
C ARG A 77 9.95 9.37 -15.43
N SER A 78 10.93 10.26 -15.29
CA SER A 78 11.78 10.31 -14.09
C SER A 78 10.99 10.59 -12.82
N TYR A 79 10.00 11.48 -12.88
CA TYR A 79 9.09 11.74 -11.76
C TYR A 79 8.29 10.49 -11.36
N LEU A 80 7.67 9.80 -12.33
CA LEU A 80 6.90 8.59 -12.05
C LEU A 80 7.78 7.49 -11.44
N LEU A 81 8.98 7.27 -12.00
CA LEU A 81 9.95 6.33 -11.45
C LEU A 81 10.35 6.70 -10.02
N PHE A 82 10.53 7.98 -9.72
CA PHE A 82 10.81 8.44 -8.35
C PHE A 82 9.68 8.12 -7.38
N LYS A 83 8.41 8.36 -7.77
CA LYS A 83 7.23 8.03 -6.93
C LYS A 83 7.10 6.53 -6.71
N LEU A 84 7.43 5.71 -7.71
CA LEU A 84 7.36 4.25 -7.64
C LEU A 84 8.52 3.61 -6.86
N LYS A 85 9.71 4.22 -6.87
CA LYS A 85 10.91 3.67 -6.21
C LYS A 85 10.65 3.29 -4.76
N GLY A 86 9.98 4.13 -3.98
CA GLY A 86 9.72 3.87 -2.56
C GLY A 86 8.92 2.59 -2.31
N VAL A 87 7.95 2.29 -3.17
CA VAL A 87 7.12 1.08 -3.08
C VAL A 87 7.88 -0.14 -3.62
N LEU A 88 8.57 0.02 -4.75
CA LEU A 88 9.30 -1.08 -5.38
C LEU A 88 10.49 -1.55 -4.53
N THR A 89 11.21 -0.64 -3.85
CA THR A 89 12.29 -1.03 -2.94
C THR A 89 11.78 -1.88 -1.80
N LEU A 90 10.66 -1.50 -1.17
CA LEU A 90 10.07 -2.28 -0.07
C LEU A 90 9.68 -3.69 -0.52
N ILE A 91 9.05 -3.81 -1.70
CA ILE A 91 8.62 -5.10 -2.25
C ILE A 91 9.82 -5.97 -2.61
N LEU A 92 10.83 -5.41 -3.30
CA LEU A 92 12.02 -6.16 -3.72
C LEU A 92 12.82 -6.68 -2.51
N THR A 93 12.98 -5.88 -1.45
CA THR A 93 13.65 -6.32 -0.23
C THR A 93 12.89 -7.47 0.45
N LEU A 94 11.56 -7.38 0.52
CA LEU A 94 10.75 -8.44 1.11
C LEU A 94 10.86 -9.74 0.31
N THR A 95 10.78 -9.67 -1.03
CA THR A 95 10.90 -10.84 -1.91
C THR A 95 12.26 -11.54 -1.76
N LEU A 96 13.35 -10.77 -1.70
CA LEU A 96 14.70 -11.33 -1.52
C LEU A 96 14.82 -12.06 -0.18
N ILE A 97 14.38 -11.44 0.92
CA ILE A 97 14.39 -12.08 2.25
C ILE A 97 13.54 -13.37 2.23
N THR A 98 12.31 -13.35 1.70
CA THR A 98 11.48 -14.56 1.65
C THR A 98 12.11 -15.68 0.84
N SER A 99 12.85 -15.34 -0.23
CA SER A 99 13.55 -16.34 -1.06
C SER A 99 14.80 -16.91 -0.39
N GLU A 100 15.53 -16.10 0.38
CA GLU A 100 16.73 -16.53 1.11
C GLU A 100 16.39 -17.39 2.32
N PHE A 101 15.26 -17.12 2.98
CA PHE A 101 14.84 -17.82 4.20
C PHE A 101 13.75 -18.88 3.99
N GLY A 102 13.31 -19.12 2.75
CA GLY A 102 12.30 -20.14 2.43
C GLY A 102 10.94 -19.88 3.08
N ILE A 103 10.57 -18.61 3.28
CA ILE A 103 9.28 -18.23 3.89
C ILE A 103 8.25 -18.08 2.79
N GLU A 104 7.32 -19.02 2.68
CA GLU A 104 6.14 -18.86 1.84
C GLU A 104 5.18 -17.85 2.49
N LEU A 105 4.94 -16.74 1.80
CA LEU A 105 3.91 -15.79 2.21
C LEU A 105 2.56 -16.41 1.83
N GLU A 106 1.74 -16.79 2.81
CA GLU A 106 0.34 -17.14 2.56
C GLU A 106 -0.34 -15.95 1.89
N GLU A 107 -0.78 -16.15 0.64
CA GLU A 107 -1.66 -15.21 -0.03
C GLU A 107 -2.95 -15.15 0.81
N ASN A 108 -3.27 -13.98 1.37
CA ASN A 108 -4.49 -13.76 2.13
C ASN A 108 -5.70 -14.21 1.30
N GLY A 109 -6.12 -15.45 1.55
CA GLY A 109 -7.24 -16.11 0.93
C GLY A 109 -8.53 -15.41 1.32
N THR A 110 -9.36 -15.22 0.30
CA THR A 110 -10.81 -15.05 0.35
C THR A 110 -11.44 -14.97 1.74
N HIS A 111 -11.98 -13.78 2.03
CA HIS A 111 -12.81 -13.45 3.18
C HIS A 111 -13.99 -14.43 3.29
N HIS A 112 -13.84 -15.52 4.04
CA HIS A 112 -14.97 -16.33 4.48
C HIS A 112 -15.69 -15.57 5.59
N THR A 113 -16.95 -15.24 5.34
CA THR A 113 -17.90 -14.71 6.32
C THR A 113 -18.07 -15.70 7.45
N LEU A 114 -17.67 -15.36 8.67
CA LEU A 114 -18.23 -15.97 9.88
C LEU A 114 -18.42 -14.94 10.99
N ASP A 115 -19.47 -15.24 11.74
CA ASP A 115 -20.21 -14.42 12.68
C ASP A 115 -19.40 -13.75 13.79
N HIS A 116 -20.01 -12.65 14.23
CA HIS A 116 -19.88 -12.02 15.53
C HIS A 116 -19.35 -12.96 16.64
N THR A 117 -18.11 -12.76 17.06
CA THR A 117 -17.76 -12.51 18.47
C THR A 117 -16.35 -11.94 18.59
N CYS A 118 -16.23 -11.04 19.57
CA CYS A 118 -15.05 -10.31 19.98
C CYS A 118 -13.75 -11.14 20.02
N SER A 119 -12.81 -10.82 19.12
CA SER A 119 -11.36 -11.13 19.24
C SER A 119 -10.52 -10.25 18.30
N HIS A 120 -11.03 -9.04 18.02
CA HIS A 120 -10.63 -8.12 16.93
C HIS A 120 -9.23 -7.47 17.06
N CYS A 121 -8.32 -8.05 17.86
CA CYS A 121 -6.97 -7.51 18.08
C CYS A 121 -5.84 -8.40 17.49
N ALA A 122 -6.13 -9.60 17.00
CA ALA A 122 -5.08 -10.54 16.59
C ALA A 122 -4.50 -10.29 15.18
N VAL A 123 -5.28 -9.72 14.26
CA VAL A 123 -4.92 -9.71 12.82
C VAL A 123 -3.96 -8.56 12.43
N GLN A 124 -3.89 -7.47 13.21
CA GLN A 124 -2.89 -6.42 13.00
C GLN A 124 -1.47 -6.82 13.49
N SER A 125 -1.33 -7.98 14.14
CA SER A 125 -0.09 -8.35 14.82
C SER A 125 0.93 -9.12 13.95
N ALA A 126 0.52 -9.70 12.82
CA ALA A 126 1.40 -10.57 12.01
C ALA A 126 2.36 -9.76 11.11
N ARG A 127 1.92 -8.59 10.60
CA ARG A 127 2.81 -7.67 9.87
C ARG A 127 3.77 -6.89 10.78
N CYS A 128 3.44 -6.76 12.07
CA CYS A 128 4.25 -6.00 13.03
C CYS A 128 5.33 -6.85 13.71
N ARG A 129 5.03 -8.13 14.05
CA ARG A 129 5.96 -8.95 14.84
C ARG A 129 7.20 -9.42 14.10
N THR A 130 7.10 -9.73 12.81
CA THR A 130 8.26 -10.28 12.06
C THR A 130 9.34 -9.22 11.84
N ILE A 131 8.97 -7.95 11.74
CA ILE A 131 9.92 -6.84 11.54
C ILE A 131 10.50 -6.37 12.88
N GLU A 132 9.70 -6.26 13.94
CA GLU A 132 10.20 -5.83 15.26
C GLU A 132 11.21 -6.83 15.85
N THR A 133 10.94 -8.13 15.75
CA THR A 133 11.85 -9.17 16.27
C THR A 133 13.21 -9.17 15.56
N PHE A 134 13.26 -8.74 14.29
CA PHE A 134 14.49 -8.64 13.50
C PHE A 134 15.26 -7.35 13.79
N ILE A 135 14.58 -6.24 14.12
CA ILE A 135 15.23 -4.96 14.45
C ILE A 135 15.79 -4.94 15.88
N THR A 136 15.17 -5.65 16.84
CA THR A 136 15.58 -5.57 18.26
C THR A 136 16.64 -6.58 18.70
N GLY A 137 17.14 -7.46 17.82
CA GLY A 137 18.30 -8.31 18.11
C GLY A 137 18.19 -9.13 19.41
N SER A 138 16.99 -9.61 19.77
CA SER A 138 16.79 -10.42 20.97
C SER A 138 17.03 -11.90 20.64
N THR A 139 18.24 -12.38 20.92
CA THR A 139 18.54 -13.79 21.06
C THR A 139 17.68 -14.38 22.18
N LEU A 140 16.71 -15.23 21.83
CA LEU A 140 16.09 -16.15 22.79
C LEU A 140 17.16 -17.16 23.22
N GLY A 141 17.85 -16.83 24.31
CA GLY A 141 18.76 -17.73 25.00
C GLY A 141 17.99 -18.83 25.73
N SER A 142 18.26 -20.07 25.30
CA SER A 142 18.29 -21.34 26.04
C SER A 142 17.19 -21.65 27.05
N MET A 143 16.44 -22.71 26.72
CA MET A 143 15.80 -23.60 27.67
C MET A 143 16.80 -24.11 28.71
N HIS A 144 16.40 -24.09 29.98
CA HIS A 144 16.75 -25.08 31.00
C HIS A 144 15.56 -25.23 31.94
#